data_AF-A0A847F8A9-F1
#
_entry.id   AF-A0A847F8A9-F1
#
_cell.length_a   1.000
_cell.length_b   1.000
_cell.length_c   1.000
_cell.angle_alpha   90.00
_cell.angle_beta   90.00
_cell.angle_gamma   90.00
#
_symmetry.space_group_name_H-M   'P 1'
#
loop_
_entity.id
_entity.type
_entity.pdbx_description
1 polymer ?
#
loop_
_entity_poly.entity_id
_entity_poly.type
_entity_poly.pdbx_seq_one_letter_code
_entity_poly.pdbx_strand_id
1 'polypeptide(L)'
;MDERTLNAKELLEAADSGLIGIPVEIGAYLVLLTVEELSERARAFTSADIVLLPGGYASGALRIDSARSASEEEATRSATEFLKELLLASSGASPGALIAWLERAESGAKLTLAEMHDVVEASLVPLNREASERALARFLRKSTERLRAQEKARDELSEEAIDQELDALLGRVSEPSPSPSPEPLPERDALELHRPPKRRSNGPGFALSAAVLLAAALLGLYLSWPELFSGLFD
;
A
#
# COMPACT_ATOMS: atom_id res chain seq x y z
N MET A 1 -24.10 1.90 -1.80
CA MET A 1 -22.64 1.99 -1.97
C MET A 1 -22.09 0.68 -1.47
N ASP A 2 -21.55 -0.15 -2.36
CA ASP A 2 -20.88 -1.39 -1.94
C ASP A 2 -19.63 -0.99 -1.15
N GLU A 3 -19.66 -1.30 0.14
CA GLU A 3 -18.52 -1.14 1.01
C GLU A 3 -17.49 -2.19 0.59
N ARG A 4 -16.52 -1.78 -0.25
CA ARG A 4 -15.40 -2.67 -0.65
C ARG A 4 -14.84 -3.34 0.61
N THR A 5 -14.98 -4.66 0.69
CA THR A 5 -14.37 -5.48 1.72
C THR A 5 -12.87 -5.53 1.47
N LEU A 6 -12.09 -5.19 2.48
CA LEU A 6 -10.62 -5.26 2.43
C LEU A 6 -10.21 -6.64 2.95
N ASN A 7 -9.35 -7.37 2.24
CA ASN A 7 -8.79 -8.59 2.81
C ASN A 7 -7.42 -8.33 3.48
N ALA A 8 -6.98 -9.22 4.37
CA ALA A 8 -5.70 -9.02 5.07
C ALA A 8 -4.47 -9.17 4.16
N LYS A 9 -4.53 -9.99 3.12
CA LYS A 9 -3.50 -10.06 2.08
C LYS A 9 -3.32 -8.74 1.33
N GLU A 10 -4.41 -8.09 0.89
CA GLU A 10 -4.35 -6.75 0.25
C GLU A 10 -3.73 -5.72 1.21
N LEU A 11 -4.05 -5.81 2.50
CA LEU A 11 -3.45 -4.95 3.51
C LEU A 11 -1.94 -5.19 3.66
N LEU A 12 -1.50 -6.45 3.67
CA LEU A 12 -0.09 -6.83 3.74
C LEU A 12 0.68 -6.41 2.48
N GLU A 13 0.12 -6.59 1.28
CA GLU A 13 0.71 -6.13 0.02
C GLU A 13 0.83 -4.60 -0.03
N ALA A 14 -0.17 -3.89 0.50
CA ALA A 14 -0.11 -2.44 0.64
C ALA A 14 0.95 -1.98 1.65
N ALA A 15 1.21 -2.78 2.68
CA ALA A 15 2.27 -2.50 3.64
C ALA A 15 3.66 -2.76 3.05
N ASP A 16 3.83 -3.87 2.34
CA ASP A 16 5.08 -4.25 1.66
C ASP A 16 5.48 -3.22 0.59
N SER A 17 4.50 -2.70 -0.16
CA SER A 17 4.70 -1.61 -1.13
C SER A 17 4.92 -0.23 -0.49
N GLY A 18 4.86 -0.11 0.84
CA GLY A 18 5.05 1.14 1.58
C GLY A 18 3.87 2.12 1.50
N LEU A 19 2.73 1.72 0.91
CA LEU A 19 1.53 2.55 0.83
C LEU A 19 0.90 2.78 2.21
N ILE A 20 0.98 1.76 3.06
CA ILE A 20 0.39 1.75 4.41
C ILE A 20 1.46 1.30 5.40
N GLY A 21 1.46 1.86 6.61
CA GLY A 21 2.26 1.32 7.72
C GLY A 21 1.30 0.68 8.71
N ILE A 22 1.47 -0.62 8.98
CA ILE A 22 0.66 -1.35 9.96
C ILE A 22 1.31 -1.13 11.34
N PRO A 23 0.70 -0.42 12.29
CA PRO A 23 1.25 -0.35 13.64
C PRO A 23 1.27 -1.74 14.27
N VAL A 24 2.30 -2.06 15.04
CA VAL A 24 2.46 -3.40 15.63
C VAL A 24 1.27 -3.78 16.53
N GLU A 25 0.68 -2.82 17.21
CA GLU A 25 -0.49 -3.02 18.07
C GLU A 25 -1.74 -3.37 17.25
N ILE A 26 -1.86 -2.83 16.03
CA ILE A 26 -2.93 -3.21 15.09
C ILE A 26 -2.71 -4.62 14.58
N GLY A 27 -1.47 -4.99 14.23
CA GLY A 27 -1.13 -6.35 13.85
C GLY A 27 -1.45 -7.36 14.95
N ALA A 28 -0.99 -7.10 16.18
CA ALA A 28 -1.29 -7.94 17.34
C ALA A 28 -2.80 -8.03 17.61
N TYR A 29 -3.55 -6.94 17.51
CA TYR A 29 -4.99 -6.97 17.71
C TYR A 29 -5.75 -7.74 16.62
N LEU A 30 -5.31 -7.66 15.36
CA LEU A 30 -5.86 -8.50 14.28
C LEU A 30 -5.65 -9.99 14.58
N VAL A 31 -4.49 -10.37 15.09
CA VAL A 31 -4.22 -11.75 15.50
C VAL A 31 -5.10 -12.18 16.67
N LEU A 32 -5.32 -11.30 17.66
CA LEU A 32 -6.24 -11.60 18.77
C LEU A 32 -7.64 -11.94 18.26
N LEU A 33 -8.21 -11.11 17.39
CA LEU A 33 -9.53 -11.34 16.80
C LEU A 33 -9.58 -12.65 16.00
N THR A 34 -8.51 -12.95 15.25
CA THR A 34 -8.38 -14.22 14.52
C THR A 34 -8.40 -15.42 15.47
N VAL A 35 -7.66 -15.36 16.58
CA VAL A 35 -7.62 -16.46 17.57
C VAL A 35 -8.97 -16.62 18.28
N GLU A 36 -9.65 -15.52 18.62
CA GLU A 36 -11.02 -15.54 19.16
C GLU A 36 -11.99 -16.26 18.19
N GLU A 37 -11.96 -15.91 16.89
CA GLU A 37 -12.83 -16.53 15.89
C GLU A 37 -12.51 -18.03 15.69
N LEU A 38 -11.24 -18.42 15.73
CA LEU A 38 -10.81 -19.81 15.62
C LEU A 38 -11.17 -20.65 16.85
N SER A 39 -11.27 -20.02 18.02
CA SER A 39 -11.66 -20.69 19.27
C SER A 39 -13.12 -21.14 19.24
N GLU A 40 -13.98 -20.43 18.50
CA GLU A 40 -15.35 -20.89 18.24
C GLU A 40 -15.39 -22.03 17.22
N ARG A 41 -14.61 -21.92 16.13
CA ARG A 41 -14.56 -22.91 15.04
C ARG A 41 -13.16 -22.96 14.43
N ALA A 42 -12.41 -24.01 14.80
CA ALA A 42 -11.06 -24.26 14.28
C ALA A 42 -11.07 -24.47 12.76
N ARG A 43 -10.29 -23.64 12.06
CA ARG A 43 -10.17 -23.61 10.61
C ARG A 43 -8.72 -23.36 10.21
N ALA A 44 -8.32 -23.93 9.09
CA ALA A 44 -7.05 -23.59 8.44
C ALA A 44 -7.30 -22.45 7.45
N PHE A 45 -6.42 -21.47 7.45
CA PHE A 45 -6.56 -20.27 6.61
C PHE A 45 -5.20 -19.69 6.22
N THR A 46 -5.25 -18.77 5.27
CA THR A 46 -4.18 -17.86 4.86
C THR A 46 -4.66 -16.41 5.03
N SER A 47 -3.77 -15.43 4.91
CA SER A 47 -4.16 -14.01 4.94
C SER A 47 -5.17 -13.62 3.85
N ALA A 48 -5.27 -14.39 2.76
CA ALA A 48 -6.26 -14.15 1.71
C ALA A 48 -7.70 -14.47 2.15
N ASP A 49 -7.86 -15.38 3.10
CA ASP A 49 -9.17 -15.83 3.62
C ASP A 49 -9.71 -14.90 4.71
N ILE A 50 -8.90 -13.95 5.18
CA ILE A 50 -9.29 -13.01 6.23
C ILE A 50 -9.91 -11.76 5.61
N VAL A 51 -11.18 -11.56 5.90
CA VAL A 51 -11.95 -10.37 5.49
C VAL A 51 -12.02 -9.39 6.64
N LEU A 52 -11.60 -8.16 6.38
CA LEU A 52 -11.60 -7.04 7.32
C LEU A 52 -12.81 -6.15 7.04
N LEU A 53 -13.57 -5.84 8.09
CA LEU A 53 -14.85 -5.14 8.01
C LEU A 53 -14.71 -3.75 8.65
N PRO A 54 -14.61 -2.65 7.86
CA PRO A 54 -14.33 -1.31 8.36
C PRO A 54 -15.41 -0.72 9.29
N GLY A 55 -16.61 -1.30 9.28
CA GLY A 55 -17.74 -0.92 10.13
C GLY A 55 -18.05 -1.90 11.27
N GLY A 56 -17.25 -2.96 11.43
CA GLY A 56 -17.40 -3.92 12.53
C GLY A 56 -16.99 -3.28 13.84
N TYR A 57 -17.95 -2.90 14.67
CA TYR A 57 -17.71 -2.63 16.09
C TYR A 57 -17.62 -3.98 16.82
N ALA A 58 -16.61 -4.16 17.68
CA ALA A 58 -16.23 -5.35 18.44
C ALA A 58 -15.76 -6.55 17.58
N SER A 59 -16.14 -7.78 18.00
CA SER A 59 -15.75 -9.08 17.42
C SER A 59 -16.09 -9.27 15.94
N GLY A 60 -16.81 -8.31 15.33
CA GLY A 60 -17.21 -8.35 13.92
C GLY A 60 -16.31 -7.57 12.96
N ALA A 61 -15.15 -7.07 13.42
CA ALA A 61 -14.18 -6.38 12.55
C ALA A 61 -13.41 -7.34 11.61
N LEU A 62 -13.46 -8.63 11.88
CA LEU A 62 -12.76 -9.67 11.15
C LEU A 62 -13.68 -10.87 10.93
N ARG A 63 -13.55 -11.53 9.77
CA ARG A 63 -14.16 -12.81 9.47
C ARG A 63 -13.17 -13.68 8.68
N ILE A 64 -13.08 -14.96 9.03
CA ILE A 64 -12.34 -15.95 8.26
C ILE A 64 -13.32 -16.64 7.29
N ASP A 65 -13.13 -16.46 5.99
CA ASP A 65 -13.95 -17.06 4.93
C ASP A 65 -13.35 -18.35 4.37
N SER A 66 -12.76 -19.16 5.23
CA SER A 66 -12.26 -20.49 4.89
C SER A 66 -13.32 -21.55 5.16
N ALA A 67 -13.60 -22.37 4.14
CA ALA A 67 -14.46 -23.56 4.26
C ALA A 67 -13.75 -24.78 4.86
N ARG A 68 -12.43 -24.68 5.13
CA ARG A 68 -11.62 -25.81 5.58
C ARG A 68 -11.59 -25.92 7.10
N SER A 69 -12.43 -26.79 7.65
CA SER A 69 -12.30 -27.25 9.03
C SER A 69 -10.92 -27.85 9.28
N ALA A 70 -10.35 -27.61 10.45
CA ALA A 70 -8.99 -28.01 10.78
C ALA A 70 -8.86 -28.46 12.24
N SER A 71 -7.76 -29.14 12.55
CA SER A 71 -7.40 -29.39 13.96
C SER A 71 -6.97 -28.09 14.65
N GLU A 72 -6.98 -28.08 15.98
CA GLU A 72 -6.48 -26.94 16.77
C GLU A 72 -5.00 -26.63 16.43
N GLU A 73 -4.19 -27.66 16.20
CA GLU A 73 -2.78 -27.52 15.84
C GLU A 73 -2.60 -26.86 14.46
N GLU A 74 -3.45 -27.21 13.49
CA GLU A 74 -3.46 -26.59 12.17
C GLU A 74 -3.94 -25.13 12.24
N ALA A 75 -5.00 -24.85 13.01
CA ALA A 75 -5.49 -23.50 13.22
C ALA A 75 -4.45 -22.61 13.93
N THR A 76 -3.78 -23.15 14.95
CA THR A 76 -2.70 -22.45 15.68
C THR A 76 -1.52 -22.15 14.75
N ARG A 77 -1.18 -23.09 13.85
CA ARG A 77 -0.14 -22.87 12.83
C ARG A 77 -0.54 -21.74 11.88
N SER A 78 -1.75 -21.75 11.33
CA SER A 78 -2.24 -20.67 10.46
C SER A 78 -2.22 -19.31 11.18
N ALA A 79 -2.66 -19.24 12.44
CA ALA A 79 -2.60 -18.01 13.23
C ALA A 79 -1.16 -17.54 13.49
N THR A 80 -0.24 -18.46 13.74
CA THR A 80 1.19 -18.15 13.93
C THR A 80 1.83 -17.61 12.65
N GLU A 81 1.53 -18.20 11.49
CA GLU A 81 2.00 -17.65 10.21
C GLU A 81 1.42 -16.27 9.94
N PHE A 82 0.15 -16.04 10.24
CA PHE A 82 -0.46 -14.72 10.10
C PHE A 82 0.18 -13.67 11.02
N LEU A 83 0.49 -14.03 12.27
CA LEU A 83 1.25 -13.18 13.18
C LEU A 83 2.61 -12.83 12.59
N LYS A 84 3.33 -13.81 12.05
CA LYS A 84 4.63 -13.59 11.41
C LYS A 84 4.54 -12.62 10.24
N GLU A 85 3.59 -12.81 9.33
CA GLU A 85 3.33 -11.90 8.20
C GLU A 85 3.08 -10.47 8.68
N LEU A 86 2.21 -10.31 9.69
CA LEU A 86 1.89 -9.00 10.25
C LEU A 86 3.08 -8.33 10.93
N LEU A 87 3.88 -9.07 11.72
CA LEU A 87 5.05 -8.50 12.39
C LEU A 87 6.13 -8.08 11.38
N LEU A 88 6.30 -8.81 10.27
CA LEU A 88 7.21 -8.43 9.20
C LEU A 88 6.76 -7.15 8.48
N ALA A 89 5.44 -6.99 8.28
CA ALA A 89 4.86 -5.81 7.64
C ALA A 89 4.66 -4.62 8.61
N SER A 90 4.89 -4.82 9.91
CA SER A 90 4.56 -3.81 10.93
C SER A 90 5.61 -2.72 11.04
N SER A 91 5.15 -1.48 11.18
CA SER A 91 5.97 -0.34 11.60
C SER A 91 5.99 -0.27 13.13
N GLY A 92 7.07 -0.70 13.76
CA GLY A 92 7.24 -0.62 15.21
C GLY A 92 8.15 -1.71 15.77
N ALA A 93 8.51 -1.58 17.05
CA ALA A 93 9.23 -2.64 17.74
C ALA A 93 8.25 -3.73 18.18
N SER A 94 8.51 -4.97 17.77
CA SER A 94 7.70 -6.13 18.17
C SER A 94 7.82 -6.40 19.67
N PRO A 95 6.69 -6.59 20.39
CA PRO A 95 6.72 -7.05 21.77
C PRO A 95 7.52 -8.35 21.91
N GLY A 96 8.43 -8.40 22.89
CA GLY A 96 9.31 -9.56 23.08
C GLY A 96 8.57 -10.89 23.31
N ALA A 97 7.37 -10.84 23.88
CA ALA A 97 6.53 -12.03 24.07
C ALA A 97 6.04 -12.62 22.74
N LEU A 98 5.73 -11.78 21.74
CA LEU A 98 5.34 -12.24 20.40
C LEU A 98 6.54 -12.84 19.64
N ILE A 99 7.73 -12.27 19.83
CA ILE A 99 8.96 -12.85 19.27
C ILE A 99 9.26 -14.21 19.90
N ALA A 100 9.19 -14.31 21.23
CA ALA A 100 9.37 -15.57 21.94
C ALA A 100 8.33 -16.64 21.54
N TRP A 101 7.10 -16.22 21.20
CA TRP A 101 6.09 -17.10 20.61
C TRP A 101 6.55 -17.69 19.28
N LEU A 102 7.04 -16.85 18.36
CA LEU A 102 7.53 -17.29 17.05
C LEU A 102 8.74 -18.23 17.19
N GLU A 103 9.68 -17.92 18.08
CA GLU A 103 10.84 -18.78 18.35
C GLU A 103 10.42 -20.16 18.89
N ARG A 104 9.42 -20.20 19.80
CA ARG A 104 8.83 -21.46 20.27
C ARG A 104 8.19 -22.25 19.14
N ALA A 105 7.46 -21.57 18.24
CA ALA A 105 6.82 -22.23 17.10
C ALA A 105 7.86 -22.87 16.17
N GLU A 106 8.95 -22.17 15.88
CA GLU A 106 10.07 -22.68 15.07
C GLU A 106 10.79 -23.86 15.74
N SER A 107 10.86 -23.88 17.07
CA SER A 107 11.45 -25.00 17.83
C SER A 107 10.60 -26.29 17.82
N GLY A 108 9.41 -26.26 17.21
CA GLY A 108 8.50 -27.42 17.16
C GLY A 108 7.70 -27.63 18.45
N ALA A 109 7.59 -26.61 19.30
CA ALA A 109 6.76 -26.67 20.49
C ALA A 109 5.29 -26.96 20.13
N LYS A 110 4.59 -27.72 20.98
CA LYS A 110 3.14 -27.91 20.86
C LYS A 110 2.44 -26.68 21.41
N LEU A 111 2.04 -25.79 20.51
CA LEU A 111 1.35 -24.54 20.83
C LEU A 111 -0.16 -24.71 20.65
N THR A 112 -0.93 -23.96 21.45
CA THR A 112 -2.40 -23.97 21.41
C THR A 112 -2.96 -22.58 21.12
N LEU A 113 -4.21 -22.51 20.66
CA LEU A 113 -4.91 -21.23 20.45
C LEU A 113 -5.08 -20.46 21.77
N ALA A 114 -5.33 -21.18 22.87
CA ALA A 114 -5.48 -20.58 24.20
C ALA A 114 -4.18 -19.89 24.67
N GLU A 115 -3.02 -20.56 24.54
CA GLU A 115 -1.74 -19.91 24.87
C GLU A 115 -1.46 -18.71 23.96
N MET A 116 -1.82 -18.80 22.67
CA MET A 116 -1.63 -17.69 21.73
C MET A 116 -2.48 -16.49 22.12
N HIS A 117 -3.74 -16.73 22.48
CA HIS A 117 -4.65 -15.71 22.98
C HIS A 117 -4.03 -14.97 24.17
N ASP A 118 -3.61 -15.71 25.20
CA ASP A 118 -3.05 -15.12 26.42
C ASP A 118 -1.78 -14.30 26.13
N VAL A 119 -0.90 -14.80 25.26
CA VAL A 119 0.34 -14.10 24.89
C VAL A 119 0.07 -12.82 24.08
N VAL A 120 -0.86 -12.88 23.13
CA VAL A 120 -1.21 -11.72 22.30
C VAL A 120 -1.96 -10.68 23.13
N GLU A 121 -2.92 -11.09 23.96
CA GLU A 121 -3.64 -10.20 24.87
C GLU A 121 -2.68 -9.55 25.87
N ALA A 122 -1.76 -10.31 26.47
CA ALA A 122 -0.72 -9.78 27.36
C ALA A 122 0.18 -8.76 26.66
N SER A 123 0.47 -8.96 25.38
CA SER A 123 1.28 -8.03 24.57
C SER A 123 0.55 -6.72 24.25
N LEU A 124 -0.78 -6.71 24.37
CA LEU A 124 -1.64 -5.55 24.15
C LEU A 124 -1.97 -4.78 25.44
N VAL A 125 -1.57 -5.27 26.64
CA VAL A 125 -1.95 -4.74 27.97
C VAL A 125 -1.77 -3.22 28.19
N PRO A 126 -0.82 -2.50 27.55
CA PRO A 126 -0.81 -1.03 27.63
C PRO A 126 -2.06 -0.35 27.04
N LEU A 127 -2.81 -1.03 26.17
CA LEU A 127 -4.04 -0.57 25.51
C LEU A 127 -5.24 -1.36 26.04
N ASN A 128 -6.31 -0.66 26.44
CA ASN A 128 -7.57 -1.37 26.71
C ASN A 128 -8.20 -1.86 25.39
N ARG A 129 -8.99 -2.93 25.45
CA ARG A 129 -9.62 -3.57 24.26
C ARG A 129 -10.37 -2.56 23.38
N GLU A 130 -11.12 -1.65 23.98
CA GLU A 130 -11.84 -0.60 23.25
C GLU A 130 -10.92 0.37 22.50
N ALA A 131 -9.74 0.67 23.05
CA ALA A 131 -8.75 1.53 22.40
C ALA A 131 -8.19 0.84 21.16
N SER A 132 -7.84 -0.45 21.28
CA SER A 132 -7.39 -1.27 20.14
C SER A 132 -8.46 -1.38 19.06
N GLU A 133 -9.72 -1.57 19.46
CA GLU A 133 -10.86 -1.60 18.54
C GLU A 133 -11.04 -0.26 17.79
N ARG A 134 -11.04 0.87 18.53
CA ARG A 134 -11.13 2.21 17.92
C ARG A 134 -9.94 2.49 17.01
N ALA A 135 -8.75 2.04 17.39
CA ALA A 135 -7.54 2.20 16.59
C ALA A 135 -7.63 1.39 15.29
N LEU A 136 -8.07 0.13 15.38
CA LEU A 136 -8.30 -0.74 14.23
C LEU A 136 -9.34 -0.16 13.28
N ALA A 137 -10.51 0.25 13.77
CA ALA A 137 -11.56 0.82 12.92
C ALA A 137 -11.09 2.09 12.18
N ARG A 138 -10.35 2.97 12.87
CA ARG A 138 -9.75 4.16 12.25
C ARG A 138 -8.68 3.78 11.22
N PHE A 139 -7.85 2.79 11.55
CA PHE A 139 -6.82 2.28 10.67
C PHE A 139 -7.42 1.69 9.39
N LEU A 140 -8.36 0.75 9.50
CA LEU A 140 -9.02 0.12 8.36
C LEU A 140 -9.68 1.15 7.44
N ARG A 141 -10.44 2.10 8.01
CA ARG A 141 -11.05 3.18 7.21
C ARG A 141 -10.01 3.98 6.42
N LYS A 142 -8.94 4.43 7.07
CA LYS A 142 -7.87 5.20 6.44
C LYS A 142 -7.11 4.39 5.39
N SER A 143 -6.86 3.11 5.66
CA SER A 143 -6.21 2.17 4.76
C SER A 143 -7.05 1.95 3.50
N THR A 144 -8.35 1.71 3.65
CA THR A 144 -9.28 1.59 2.51
C THR A 144 -9.36 2.87 1.68
N GLU A 145 -9.38 4.05 2.32
CA GLU A 145 -9.35 5.34 1.61
C GLU A 145 -8.07 5.51 0.78
N ARG A 146 -6.91 5.14 1.33
CA ARG A 146 -5.62 5.19 0.61
C ARG A 146 -5.56 4.24 -0.57
N LEU A 147 -6.04 3.01 -0.39
CA LEU A 147 -6.08 2.02 -1.47
C LEU A 147 -6.97 2.48 -2.62
N ARG A 148 -8.16 3.03 -2.32
CA ARG A 148 -9.04 3.61 -3.34
C ARG A 148 -8.41 4.79 -4.06
N ALA A 149 -7.70 5.67 -3.33
CA ALA A 149 -7.01 6.80 -3.93
C ALA A 149 -5.87 6.36 -4.86
N GLN A 150 -5.11 5.32 -4.47
CA GLN A 150 -4.05 4.76 -5.30
C GLN A 150 -4.61 4.10 -6.56
N GLU A 151 -5.68 3.32 -6.44
CA GLU A 151 -6.37 2.70 -7.58
C GLU A 151 -6.87 3.75 -8.57
N LYS A 152 -7.53 4.81 -8.07
CA LYS A 152 -7.97 5.93 -8.91
C LYS A 152 -6.81 6.63 -9.61
N ALA A 153 -5.70 6.87 -8.89
CA ALA A 153 -4.52 7.50 -9.49
C ALA A 153 -3.86 6.60 -10.55
N ARG A 154 -3.88 5.27 -10.36
CA ARG A 154 -3.38 4.31 -11.36
C ARG A 154 -4.26 4.32 -12.61
N ASP A 155 -5.58 4.33 -12.44
CA ASP A 155 -6.51 4.34 -13.57
C ASP A 155 -6.40 5.64 -14.39
N GLU A 156 -6.29 6.79 -13.73
CA GLU A 156 -6.05 8.11 -14.37
C GLU A 156 -4.72 8.16 -15.14
N LEU A 157 -3.69 7.44 -14.69
CA LEU A 157 -2.40 7.35 -15.38
C LEU A 157 -2.39 6.29 -16.49
N SER A 158 -3.30 5.30 -16.47
CA SER A 158 -3.28 4.17 -17.40
C SER A 158 -4.03 4.44 -18.71
N GLU A 159 -5.07 5.26 -18.71
CA GLU A 159 -5.84 5.51 -19.94
C GLU A 159 -5.37 6.81 -20.62
N GLU A 160 -5.45 7.95 -19.94
CA GLU A 160 -5.12 9.23 -20.57
C GLU A 160 -3.63 9.42 -20.91
N ALA A 161 -2.71 8.92 -20.08
CA ALA A 161 -1.28 9.14 -20.32
C ALA A 161 -0.73 8.22 -21.42
N ILE A 162 -1.23 6.98 -21.50
CA ILE A 162 -0.83 6.03 -22.53
C ILE A 162 -1.37 6.48 -23.90
N ASP A 163 -2.62 6.95 -23.97
CA ASP A 163 -3.19 7.46 -25.21
C ASP A 163 -2.49 8.74 -25.69
N GLN A 164 -2.16 9.66 -24.78
CA GLN A 164 -1.41 10.87 -25.13
C GLN A 164 0.03 10.58 -25.57
N GLU A 165 0.70 9.63 -24.94
CA GLU A 165 2.05 9.21 -25.33
C GLU A 165 2.04 8.47 -26.67
N LEU A 166 1.03 7.63 -26.91
CA LEU A 166 0.83 6.94 -28.18
C LEU A 166 0.51 7.92 -29.31
N ASP A 167 -0.37 8.89 -29.10
CA ASP A 167 -0.68 9.95 -30.06
C ASP A 167 0.54 10.85 -30.35
N ALA A 168 1.35 11.15 -29.33
CA ALA A 168 2.60 11.90 -29.51
C ALA A 168 3.68 11.13 -30.29
N LEU A 169 3.69 9.80 -30.20
CA LEU A 169 4.59 8.93 -30.96
C LEU A 169 4.10 8.74 -32.40
N LEU A 170 2.78 8.62 -32.62
CA LEU A 170 2.17 8.47 -33.94
C LEU A 170 2.09 9.78 -34.72
N GLY A 171 1.93 10.92 -34.04
CA GLY A 171 1.88 12.26 -34.63
C GLY A 171 3.23 12.82 -35.12
N ARG A 172 4.36 12.15 -34.82
CA ARG A 172 5.71 12.54 -35.31
C ARG A 172 6.03 12.06 -36.72
N VAL A 173 5.07 11.51 -37.46
CA VAL A 173 5.21 11.19 -38.90
C VAL A 173 4.18 11.99 -39.70
N SER A 174 4.32 13.31 -39.75
CA SER A 174 3.74 14.14 -40.81
C SER A 174 4.50 15.46 -40.95
N GLU A 175 5.36 15.45 -41.97
CA GLU A 175 5.87 16.54 -42.83
C GLU A 175 6.71 17.69 -42.24
N PRO A 176 7.98 17.83 -42.70
CA PRO A 176 8.70 19.09 -42.71
C PRO A 176 8.59 19.77 -44.09
N SER A 177 8.08 21.02 -44.14
CA SER A 177 8.61 22.15 -44.94
C SER A 177 7.58 23.29 -45.08
N PRO A 178 7.99 24.57 -45.32
CA PRO A 178 9.30 25.01 -45.78
C PRO A 178 9.97 26.15 -44.98
N SER A 179 11.24 26.33 -45.34
CA SER A 179 12.29 27.25 -44.89
C SER A 179 11.93 28.72 -44.60
N PRO A 180 12.75 29.40 -43.75
CA PRO A 180 12.57 30.78 -43.36
C PRO A 180 13.12 31.77 -44.40
N SER A 181 12.52 32.94 -44.50
CA SER A 181 13.17 34.13 -45.05
C SER A 181 12.66 35.40 -44.35
N PRO A 182 13.50 36.44 -44.29
CA PRO A 182 13.75 37.20 -43.06
C PRO A 182 12.85 38.44 -42.90
N GLU A 183 12.75 38.90 -41.65
CA GLU A 183 12.14 40.17 -41.21
C GLU A 183 12.54 41.40 -42.06
N PRO A 184 11.70 42.44 -42.04
CA PRO A 184 12.10 43.61 -41.24
C PRO A 184 10.96 44.22 -40.40
N LEU A 185 11.23 44.41 -39.10
CA LEU A 185 10.63 45.47 -38.26
C LEU A 185 11.25 46.83 -38.68
N PRO A 186 10.63 48.01 -38.44
CA PRO A 186 9.88 48.39 -37.23
C PRO A 186 8.59 49.20 -37.52
N GLU A 187 7.75 49.48 -36.53
CA GLU A 187 7.66 50.84 -35.97
C GLU A 187 6.99 50.82 -34.59
N ARG A 188 7.65 51.51 -33.65
CA ARG A 188 7.11 51.87 -32.35
C ARG A 188 6.19 53.07 -32.51
N ASP A 189 4.99 52.99 -31.97
CA ASP A 189 4.39 53.96 -31.05
C ASP A 189 2.87 53.87 -31.08
N ALA A 190 2.26 53.46 -29.97
CA ALA A 190 1.10 54.12 -29.38
C ALA A 190 0.71 53.42 -28.07
N LEU A 191 0.73 54.20 -27.01
CA LEU A 191 0.24 53.89 -25.67
C LEU A 191 -1.27 53.63 -25.67
N GLU A 192 -1.71 52.47 -25.20
CA GLU A 192 -2.98 52.31 -24.45
C GLU A 192 -2.78 51.20 -23.39
N LEU A 193 -2.63 51.56 -22.11
CA LEU A 193 -3.70 51.69 -21.11
C LEU A 193 -4.00 50.37 -20.36
N HIS A 194 -3.41 50.28 -19.16
CA HIS A 194 -3.77 49.48 -17.98
C HIS A 194 -4.56 48.16 -18.11
N ARG A 195 -3.86 47.04 -17.84
CA ARG A 195 -4.28 46.03 -16.86
C ARG A 195 -3.07 45.20 -16.39
N PRO A 196 -2.74 45.10 -15.08
CA PRO A 196 -1.64 44.24 -14.66
C PRO A 196 -2.06 42.75 -14.77
N PRO A 197 -1.28 41.88 -15.43
CA PRO A 197 -1.54 40.46 -15.39
C PRO A 197 -1.22 39.89 -14.00
N LYS A 198 -2.13 39.05 -13.52
CA LYS A 198 -2.07 38.30 -12.27
C LYS A 198 -0.80 37.43 -12.27
N ARG A 199 0.13 37.74 -11.37
CA ARG A 199 1.38 37.00 -11.13
C ARG A 199 1.04 35.56 -10.68
N ARG A 200 1.03 34.59 -11.61
CA ARG A 200 1.06 33.17 -11.27
C ARG A 200 2.47 32.85 -10.75
N SER A 201 2.57 32.62 -9.44
CA SER A 201 3.78 32.12 -8.81
C SER A 201 3.97 30.66 -9.20
N ASN A 202 4.82 30.40 -10.19
CA ASN A 202 5.42 29.08 -10.37
C ASN A 202 6.47 28.92 -9.27
N GLY A 203 6.07 28.27 -8.16
CA GLY A 203 7.01 27.83 -7.14
C GLY A 203 7.90 26.68 -7.66
N PRO A 204 9.10 26.47 -7.11
CA PRO A 204 10.09 25.53 -7.61
C PRO A 204 9.78 24.03 -7.33
N GLY A 205 8.54 23.68 -6.99
CA GLY A 205 8.17 22.35 -6.53
C GLY A 205 7.91 21.30 -7.61
N PHE A 206 7.72 21.69 -8.88
CA PHE A 206 7.34 20.74 -9.94
C PHE A 206 8.52 20.20 -10.75
N ALA A 207 9.65 20.90 -10.80
CA ALA A 207 10.82 20.46 -11.58
C ALA A 207 11.60 19.33 -10.89
N LEU A 208 11.56 19.26 -9.55
CA LEU A 208 12.22 18.19 -8.79
C LEU A 208 11.53 16.83 -8.96
N SER A 209 10.20 16.81 -9.09
CA SER A 209 9.44 15.57 -9.24
C SER A 209 9.67 14.90 -10.60
N ALA A 210 9.80 15.69 -11.67
CA ALA A 210 10.05 15.15 -13.01
C ALA A 210 11.46 14.54 -13.12
N ALA A 211 12.49 15.18 -12.56
CA ALA A 211 13.86 14.68 -12.61
C ALA A 211 14.04 13.37 -11.82
N VAL A 212 13.36 13.23 -10.68
CA VAL A 212 13.41 12.00 -9.86
C VAL A 212 12.69 10.85 -10.54
N LEU A 213 11.53 11.10 -11.16
CA LEU A 213 10.81 10.08 -11.92
C LEU A 213 11.60 9.61 -13.16
N LEU A 214 12.27 10.54 -13.85
CA LEU A 214 13.09 10.21 -15.01
C LEU A 214 14.34 9.41 -14.61
N ALA A 215 14.97 9.72 -13.48
CA ALA A 215 16.07 8.94 -12.93
C ALA A 215 15.64 7.53 -12.49
N ALA A 216 14.46 7.39 -11.87
CA ALA A 216 13.93 6.09 -11.47
C ALA A 216 13.54 5.22 -12.67
N ALA A 217 12.96 5.82 -13.72
CA ALA A 217 12.64 5.11 -14.97
C ALA A 217 13.91 4.64 -15.71
N LEU A 218 14.94 5.48 -15.77
CA LEU A 218 16.24 5.10 -16.36
C LEU A 218 16.95 4.00 -15.55
N LEU A 219 16.84 4.03 -14.21
CA LEU A 219 17.41 3.00 -13.34
C LEU A 219 16.68 1.66 -13.49
N GLY A 220 15.34 1.69 -13.60
CA GLY A 220 14.53 0.50 -13.87
C GLY A 220 14.83 -0.11 -15.23
N LEU A 221 14.99 0.73 -16.26
CA LEU A 221 15.34 0.29 -17.61
C LEU A 221 16.75 -0.32 -17.68
N TYR A 222 17.72 0.24 -16.95
CA TYR A 222 19.08 -0.29 -16.86
C TYR A 222 19.13 -1.66 -16.16
N LEU A 223 18.34 -1.85 -15.10
CA LEU A 223 18.27 -3.12 -14.37
C LEU A 223 17.54 -4.22 -15.15
N SER A 224 16.55 -3.86 -15.97
CA SER A 224 15.79 -4.84 -16.75
C SER A 224 16.51 -5.31 -18.01
N TRP A 225 17.33 -4.48 -18.68
CA TRP A 225 18.06 -4.84 -19.90
C TRP A 225 19.50 -4.28 -19.92
N PRO A 226 20.44 -4.93 -19.21
CA PRO A 226 21.84 -4.47 -19.16
C PRO A 226 22.56 -4.54 -20.53
N GLU A 227 22.14 -5.45 -21.42
CA GLU A 227 22.75 -5.68 -22.74
C GLU A 227 22.58 -4.51 -23.73
N LEU A 228 21.65 -3.57 -23.48
CA LEU A 228 21.46 -2.38 -24.32
C LEU A 228 22.46 -1.25 -24.01
N PHE A 229 23.11 -1.28 -22.85
CA PHE A 229 23.99 -0.21 -22.38
C PHE A 229 25.47 -0.58 -22.38
N SER A 230 25.82 -1.80 -22.78
CA SER A 230 27.19 -2.33 -22.85
C SER A 230 28.12 -1.60 -23.83
N GLY A 231 27.57 -0.80 -24.76
CA GLY A 231 28.33 -0.05 -25.77
C GLY A 231 28.34 1.47 -25.58
N LEU A 232 27.81 1.99 -24.47
CA LEU A 232 27.71 3.45 -24.23
C LEU A 232 28.88 4.00 -23.38
N PHE A 233 29.77 3.13 -22.89
CA PHE A 233 30.92 3.48 -22.03
C PHE A 233 32.26 2.94 -22.56
N ASP A 234 32.36 2.70 -23.87
CA ASP A 234 33.64 2.47 -24.58
C ASP A 234 33.97 3.68 -25.47
#